data_AF-A0A4T0NWT5-F1
#
_entry.id   AF-A0A4T0NWT5-F1
#
_cell.length_a   1.000
_cell.length_b   1.000
_cell.length_c   1.000
_cell.angle_alpha   90.00
_cell.angle_beta   90.00
_cell.angle_gamma   90.00
#
_symmetry.space_group_name_H-M   'P 1'
#
loop_
_entity.id
_entity.type
_entity.pdbx_description
1 polymer ?
#
loop_
_entity_poly.entity_id
_entity_poly.type
_entity_poly.pdbx_seq_one_letter_code
_entity_poly.pdbx_strand_id
1 'polypeptide(L)'
;MKSSLLIIRPAYLNFNSEFKTQYFKYQRDLHQALSGNFNKDFYYQPQSLSQRGFIQREHQKQLDKWGYSIYKDQQLSSQNEISVDENTREIDDSVKNIERRGERSLVLVDEKNAIPTTTVNPKESLDQAALRAGYEKFGRDIDLWLVSKLPIGVNRVGNIDTYTFMSYILNGKPNSPANYLTKEETSENYFVDLIPYK
;
A
#
# COMPACT_ATOMS: atom_id res chain seq x y z
N MET A 1 -8.15 33.66 -10.10
CA MET A 1 -8.05 32.20 -10.26
C MET A 1 -7.08 31.67 -9.21
N LYS A 2 -7.37 30.48 -8.67
CA LYS A 2 -6.52 29.79 -7.71
C LYS A 2 -6.11 28.44 -8.27
N SER A 3 -4.96 27.94 -7.84
CA SER A 3 -4.47 26.61 -8.14
C SER A 3 -4.23 25.87 -6.83
N SER A 4 -4.73 24.64 -6.73
CA SER A 4 -4.56 23.77 -5.56
C SER A 4 -3.88 22.46 -5.96
N LEU A 5 -3.16 21.87 -5.01
CA LEU A 5 -2.42 20.63 -5.23
C LEU A 5 -2.90 19.54 -4.27
N LEU A 6 -3.47 18.48 -4.84
CA LEU A 6 -3.82 17.25 -4.16
C LEU A 6 -2.61 16.31 -4.18
N ILE A 7 -1.98 16.11 -3.02
CA ILE A 7 -0.80 15.24 -2.87
C ILE A 7 -1.25 13.91 -2.29
N ILE A 8 -1.00 12.82 -3.02
CA ILE A 8 -1.44 11.47 -2.66
C ILE A 8 -0.24 10.54 -2.45
N ARG A 9 -0.30 9.76 -1.38
CA ARG A 9 0.52 8.55 -1.17
C ARG A 9 -0.29 7.34 -1.65
N PRO A 10 0.11 6.67 -2.74
CA PRO A 10 -0.66 5.54 -3.29
C PRO A 10 -0.64 4.33 -2.36
N ALA A 11 -1.66 3.47 -2.44
CA ALA A 11 -1.64 2.19 -1.73
C ALA A 11 -0.55 1.27 -2.30
N TYR A 12 0.23 0.65 -1.42
CA TYR A 12 1.30 -0.30 -1.77
C TYR A 12 1.07 -1.70 -1.20
N LEU A 13 0.08 -1.87 -0.32
CA LEU A 13 -0.40 -3.16 0.14
C LEU A 13 -1.78 -3.45 -0.45
N ASN A 14 -2.11 -4.73 -0.58
CA ASN A 14 -3.44 -5.14 -0.99
C ASN A 14 -4.39 -5.13 0.20
N PHE A 15 -5.59 -4.55 0.03
CA PHE A 15 -6.66 -4.72 1.00
C PHE A 15 -7.07 -6.20 1.07
N ASN A 16 -7.07 -6.75 2.29
CA ASN A 16 -7.46 -8.12 2.57
C ASN A 16 -8.79 -8.12 3.33
N SER A 17 -9.88 -8.32 2.60
CA SER A 17 -11.18 -8.66 3.19
C SER A 17 -11.13 -10.08 3.74
N GLU A 18 -11.84 -10.34 4.84
CA GLU A 18 -11.98 -11.69 5.41
C GLU A 18 -12.46 -12.70 4.35
N PHE A 19 -13.47 -12.35 3.56
CA PHE A 19 -13.97 -13.18 2.47
C PHE A 19 -12.87 -13.51 1.46
N LYS A 20 -12.09 -12.52 1.03
CA LYS A 20 -10.99 -12.68 0.07
C LYS A 20 -9.92 -13.63 0.61
N THR A 21 -9.57 -13.49 1.89
CA THR A 21 -8.62 -14.37 2.57
C THR A 21 -9.12 -15.81 2.62
N GLN A 22 -10.38 -16.03 3.00
CA GLN A 22 -10.97 -17.37 3.03
C GLN A 22 -11.12 -17.97 1.63
N TYR A 23 -11.52 -17.16 0.64
CA TYR A 23 -11.60 -17.57 -0.75
C TYR A 23 -10.25 -18.04 -1.28
N PHE A 24 -9.18 -17.26 -1.08
CA PHE A 24 -7.84 -17.68 -1.52
C PHE A 24 -7.32 -18.90 -0.77
N LYS A 25 -7.63 -19.03 0.53
CA LYS A 25 -7.31 -20.23 1.29
C LYS A 25 -7.99 -21.45 0.67
N TYR A 26 -9.30 -21.35 0.41
CA TYR A 26 -10.08 -22.41 -0.23
C TYR A 26 -9.56 -22.77 -1.63
N GLN A 27 -9.31 -21.76 -2.48
CA GLN A 27 -8.77 -21.99 -3.83
C GLN A 27 -7.38 -22.63 -3.77
N ARG A 28 -6.51 -22.20 -2.86
CA ARG A 28 -5.20 -22.84 -2.65
C ARG A 28 -5.36 -24.31 -2.26
N ASP A 29 -6.30 -24.62 -1.38
CA ASP A 29 -6.56 -25.98 -0.93
C ASP A 29 -7.14 -26.86 -2.06
N LEU A 30 -8.06 -26.32 -2.86
CA LEU A 30 -8.56 -27.00 -4.07
C LEU A 30 -7.44 -27.23 -5.10
N HIS A 31 -6.64 -26.21 -5.39
CA HIS A 31 -5.52 -26.32 -6.31
C HIS A 31 -4.52 -27.37 -5.82
N GLN A 32 -4.26 -27.43 -4.51
CA GLN A 32 -3.41 -28.47 -3.93
C GLN A 32 -4.01 -29.87 -4.11
N ALA A 33 -5.33 -30.02 -3.91
CA ALA A 33 -6.02 -31.30 -4.06
C ALA A 33 -6.07 -31.79 -5.52
N LEU A 34 -6.20 -30.87 -6.48
CA LEU A 34 -6.25 -31.18 -7.91
C LEU A 34 -4.85 -31.25 -8.56
N SER A 35 -3.84 -30.67 -7.92
CA SER A 35 -2.48 -30.72 -8.42
C SER A 35 -1.92 -32.14 -8.41
N GLY A 36 -1.09 -32.46 -9.40
CA GLY A 36 -0.35 -33.71 -9.41
C GLY A 36 0.69 -33.79 -8.29
N ASN A 37 1.26 -34.97 -8.10
CA ASN A 37 2.29 -35.18 -7.09
C ASN A 37 3.53 -34.31 -7.37
N PHE A 38 4.06 -33.69 -6.32
CA PHE A 38 5.29 -32.92 -6.40
C PHE A 38 6.48 -33.84 -6.71
N ASN A 39 7.19 -33.58 -7.81
CA ASN A 39 8.37 -34.37 -8.20
C ASN A 39 9.60 -33.97 -7.38
N LYS A 40 9.77 -34.61 -6.22
CA LYS A 40 10.90 -34.37 -5.31
C LYS A 40 12.28 -34.61 -5.93
N ASP A 41 12.42 -35.60 -6.82
CA ASP A 41 13.72 -36.02 -7.36
C ASP A 41 14.24 -35.06 -8.43
N PHE A 42 13.33 -34.25 -9.00
CA PHE A 42 13.71 -33.15 -9.90
C PHE A 42 14.37 -31.99 -9.16
N TYR A 43 13.86 -31.63 -7.97
CA TYR A 43 14.33 -30.46 -7.21
C TYR A 43 15.40 -30.79 -6.17
N TYR A 44 15.40 -32.02 -5.66
CA TYR A 44 16.31 -32.45 -4.62
C TYR A 44 17.10 -33.67 -5.06
N GLN A 45 18.40 -33.64 -4.76
CA GLN A 45 19.22 -34.83 -4.94
C GLN A 45 18.72 -35.96 -4.01
N PRO A 46 18.60 -37.19 -4.52
CA PRO A 46 18.17 -38.33 -3.71
C PRO A 46 19.02 -38.46 -2.45
N GLN A 47 18.36 -38.68 -1.31
CA GLN A 47 18.97 -38.85 0.03
C GLN A 47 19.72 -37.62 0.59
N SER A 48 19.66 -36.48 -0.10
CA SER A 48 20.22 -35.21 0.41
C SER A 48 19.52 -34.75 1.68
N LEU A 49 20.24 -34.02 2.54
CA LEU A 49 19.67 -33.40 3.74
C LEU A 49 18.49 -32.47 3.42
N SER A 50 18.53 -31.79 2.26
CA SER A 50 17.45 -30.93 1.79
C SER A 50 16.19 -31.71 1.42
N GLN A 51 16.33 -32.86 0.74
CA GLN A 51 15.20 -33.76 0.46
C GLN A 51 14.58 -34.26 1.77
N ARG A 52 15.44 -34.66 2.70
CA ARG A 52 15.04 -35.17 4.01
C ARG A 52 14.30 -34.12 4.85
N GLY A 53 14.83 -32.91 4.92
CA GLY A 53 14.19 -31.77 5.58
C GLY A 53 12.89 -31.33 4.92
N PHE A 54 12.78 -31.43 3.58
CA PHE A 54 11.52 -31.21 2.87
C PHE A 54 10.46 -32.24 3.29
N ILE A 55 10.81 -33.53 3.29
CA ILE A 55 9.89 -34.62 3.66
C ILE A 55 9.41 -34.46 5.11
N GLN A 56 10.31 -34.11 6.03
CA GLN A 56 9.95 -33.86 7.43
C GLN A 56 8.96 -32.69 7.57
N ARG A 57 9.23 -31.56 6.91
CA ARG A 57 8.34 -30.38 6.98
C ARG A 57 6.98 -30.64 6.35
N GLU A 58 6.93 -31.32 5.21
CA GLU A 58 5.66 -31.71 4.60
C GLU A 58 4.92 -32.74 5.45
N HIS A 59 5.64 -33.65 6.12
CA HIS A 59 5.03 -34.58 7.08
C HIS A 59 4.34 -33.82 8.22
N GLN A 60 5.03 -32.88 8.87
CA GLN A 60 4.47 -32.07 9.94
C GLN A 60 3.29 -31.22 9.47
N LYS A 61 3.41 -30.52 8.34
CA LYS A 61 2.32 -29.70 7.78
C LYS A 61 1.07 -30.53 7.48
N GLN A 62 1.21 -31.76 6.97
CA GLN A 62 0.08 -32.64 6.70
C GLN A 62 -0.59 -33.13 7.99
N LEU A 63 0.20 -33.47 9.01
CA LEU A 63 -0.33 -33.78 10.34
C LEU A 63 -1.12 -32.61 10.93
N ASP A 64 -0.57 -31.39 10.89
CA ASP A 64 -1.23 -30.21 11.44
C ASP A 64 -2.52 -29.85 10.69
N LYS A 65 -2.55 -30.06 9.36
CA LYS A 65 -3.70 -29.71 8.51
C LYS A 65 -4.77 -30.79 8.46
N TRP A 66 -4.38 -32.07 8.41
CA TRP A 66 -5.25 -33.21 8.11
C TRP A 66 -5.24 -34.31 9.17
N GLY A 67 -4.31 -34.29 10.12
CA GLY A 67 -4.16 -35.32 11.16
C GLY A 67 -3.48 -36.61 10.70
N TYR A 68 -3.11 -36.72 9.42
CA TYR A 68 -2.35 -37.85 8.88
C TYR A 68 -1.39 -37.35 7.79
N SER A 69 -0.40 -38.17 7.43
CA SER A 69 0.61 -37.83 6.42
C SER A 69 0.97 -39.02 5.55
N ILE A 70 1.17 -38.75 4.26
CA ILE A 70 1.66 -39.74 3.27
C ILE A 70 3.18 -39.88 3.35
N TYR A 71 3.85 -38.83 3.83
CA TYR A 71 5.30 -38.83 4.03
C TYR A 71 5.66 -39.59 5.31
N LYS A 72 6.78 -40.32 5.27
CA LYS A 72 7.33 -40.95 6.47
C LYS A 72 8.04 -39.91 7.33
N ASP A 73 7.89 -40.03 8.64
CA ASP A 73 8.70 -39.29 9.60
C ASP A 73 10.18 -39.68 9.41
N GLN A 74 11.03 -38.68 9.24
CA GLN A 74 12.46 -38.85 9.03
C GLN A 74 13.29 -38.60 10.28
N GLN A 75 12.66 -38.20 11.40
CA GLN A 75 13.31 -37.97 12.69
C GLN A 75 14.60 -37.15 12.55
N LEU A 76 14.55 -36.09 11.73
CA LEU A 76 15.69 -35.18 11.62
C LEU A 76 15.80 -34.38 12.92
N SER A 77 16.92 -34.54 13.63
CA SER A 77 17.30 -33.65 14.72
C SER A 77 17.30 -32.22 14.19
N SER A 78 16.47 -31.38 14.79
CA SER A 78 16.17 -30.01 14.37
C SER A 78 17.40 -29.33 13.80
N GLN A 79 17.39 -29.10 12.49
CA GLN A 79 18.31 -28.13 11.91
C GLN A 79 18.03 -26.81 12.63
N ASN A 80 19.08 -26.00 12.89
CA ASN A 80 18.91 -24.65 13.41
C ASN A 80 17.94 -23.91 12.49
N GLU A 81 16.65 -23.91 12.84
CA GLU A 81 15.68 -23.04 12.24
C GLU A 81 16.23 -21.66 12.54
N ILE A 82 16.68 -20.98 11.49
CA ILE A 82 16.94 -19.55 11.59
C ILE A 82 15.60 -19.02 12.08
N SER A 83 15.55 -18.60 13.34
CA SER A 83 14.42 -17.86 13.86
C SER A 83 14.39 -16.58 13.05
N VAL A 84 13.65 -16.63 11.94
CA VAL A 84 13.25 -15.44 11.23
C VAL A 84 12.21 -14.85 12.16
N ASP A 85 12.68 -14.05 13.11
CA ASP A 85 11.82 -13.08 13.74
C ASP A 85 11.30 -12.25 12.59
N GLU A 86 10.05 -12.52 12.19
CA GLU A 86 9.35 -11.63 11.29
C GLU A 86 9.47 -10.26 11.94
N ASN A 87 10.12 -9.33 11.24
CA ASN A 87 10.22 -7.96 11.69
C ASN A 87 8.81 -7.38 11.55
N THR A 88 7.94 -7.71 12.51
CA THR A 88 6.61 -7.15 12.68
C THR A 88 6.85 -5.70 13.03
N ARG A 89 7.00 -4.88 11.99
CA ARG A 89 6.99 -3.43 12.13
C ARG A 89 5.72 -3.09 12.89
N GLU A 90 5.86 -2.56 14.10
CA GLU A 90 4.73 -1.96 14.79
C GLU A 90 4.22 -0.83 13.89
N ILE A 91 3.04 -1.04 13.30
CA ILE A 91 2.45 -0.07 12.39
C ILE A 91 1.91 1.05 13.27
N ASP A 92 2.63 2.16 13.33
CA ASP A 92 2.13 3.40 13.92
C ASP A 92 0.97 3.91 13.05
N ASP A 93 -0.28 3.72 13.50
CA ASP A 93 -1.49 4.21 12.84
C ASP A 93 -1.75 5.72 13.11
N SER A 94 -0.78 6.44 13.67
CA SER A 94 -0.84 7.89 13.84
C SER A 94 -1.03 8.60 12.49
N VAL A 95 -1.95 9.57 12.46
CA VAL A 95 -2.24 10.41 11.28
C VAL A 95 -1.00 11.14 10.75
N LYS A 96 0.03 11.34 11.57
CA LYS A 96 1.29 11.98 11.15
C LYS A 96 2.24 11.05 10.41
N ASN A 97 1.96 9.75 10.42
CA ASN A 97 2.79 8.75 9.76
C ASN A 97 2.32 8.52 8.32
N ILE A 98 3.26 8.60 7.37
CA ILE A 98 3.02 8.36 5.94
C ILE A 98 2.83 6.85 5.63
N GLU A 99 3.48 6.00 6.42
CA GLU A 99 3.50 4.54 6.27
C GLU A 99 2.29 3.85 6.93
N ARG A 100 1.41 4.62 7.58
CA ARG A 100 0.17 4.06 8.14
C ARG A 100 -0.73 3.58 7.01
N ARG A 101 -1.53 2.53 7.24
CA ARG A 101 -2.57 2.05 6.30
C ARG A 101 -2.06 1.91 4.85
N GLY A 102 -1.00 1.13 4.66
CA GLY A 102 -0.39 0.90 3.34
C GLY A 102 -1.36 0.33 2.30
N GLU A 103 -2.48 -0.23 2.73
CA GLU A 103 -3.57 -0.75 1.90
C GLU A 103 -4.52 0.32 1.35
N ARG A 104 -4.43 1.55 1.86
CA ARG A 104 -5.26 2.68 1.43
C ARG A 104 -4.41 3.80 0.87
N SER A 105 -4.97 4.60 -0.02
CA SER A 105 -4.30 5.84 -0.45
C SER A 105 -4.50 6.92 0.61
N LEU A 106 -3.44 7.67 0.91
CA LEU A 106 -3.50 8.79 1.85
C LEU A 106 -3.32 10.11 1.12
N VAL A 107 -4.00 11.14 1.60
CA VAL A 107 -3.82 12.53 1.15
C VAL A 107 -3.03 13.27 2.21
N LEU A 108 -2.03 14.00 1.76
CA LEU A 108 -1.28 14.93 2.59
C LEU A 108 -2.04 16.25 2.70
N VAL A 109 -2.43 16.62 3.92
CA VAL A 109 -3.13 17.86 4.23
C VAL A 109 -2.43 18.61 5.37
N ASP A 110 -2.71 19.91 5.46
CA ASP A 110 -2.29 20.75 6.58
C ASP A 110 -2.96 20.34 7.91
N GLU A 111 -2.53 20.89 9.04
CA GLU A 111 -3.18 20.68 10.35
C GLU A 111 -4.68 21.03 10.35
N LYS A 112 -5.10 21.95 9.48
CA LYS A 112 -6.50 22.35 9.28
C LYS A 112 -7.27 21.44 8.33
N ASN A 113 -6.69 20.31 7.93
CA ASN A 113 -7.22 19.37 6.94
C ASN A 113 -7.53 20.00 5.57
N ALA A 114 -6.78 21.04 5.21
CA ALA A 114 -6.90 21.74 3.94
C ALA A 114 -5.73 21.38 3.00
N ILE A 115 -6.04 21.26 1.71
CA ILE A 115 -5.02 21.08 0.67
C ILE A 115 -4.31 22.42 0.35
N PRO A 116 -3.02 22.39 0.00
CA PRO A 116 -2.28 23.59 -0.37
C PRO A 116 -2.92 24.27 -1.59
N THR A 117 -3.27 25.54 -1.43
CA THR A 117 -3.94 26.35 -2.44
C THR A 117 -3.26 27.72 -2.52
N THR A 118 -2.99 28.20 -3.73
CA THR A 118 -2.37 29.50 -3.98
C THR A 118 -3.08 30.26 -5.09
N THR A 119 -2.87 31.58 -5.15
CA THR A 119 -3.29 32.41 -6.28
C THR A 119 -2.31 32.30 -7.42
N VAL A 120 -2.82 32.28 -8.65
CA VAL A 120 -1.99 32.15 -9.85
C VAL A 120 -1.38 33.51 -10.21
N ASN A 121 -0.06 33.57 -10.33
CA ASN A 121 0.67 34.76 -10.74
C ASN A 121 0.59 35.00 -12.26
N PRO A 122 0.72 36.24 -12.76
CA PRO A 122 0.54 36.56 -14.19
C PRO A 122 1.52 35.91 -15.18
N LYS A 123 2.60 35.29 -14.70
CA LYS A 123 3.67 34.68 -15.53
C LYS A 123 3.86 33.19 -15.29
N GLU A 124 3.09 32.59 -14.38
CA GLU A 124 3.20 31.16 -14.07
C GLU A 124 2.02 30.40 -14.68
N SER A 125 2.28 29.14 -15.01
CA SER A 125 1.22 28.21 -15.44
C SER A 125 0.49 27.62 -14.23
N LEU A 126 -0.71 27.08 -14.44
CA LEU A 126 -1.55 26.55 -13.35
C LEU A 126 -0.86 25.39 -12.59
N ASP A 127 -0.14 24.53 -13.32
CA ASP A 127 0.66 23.43 -12.76
C ASP A 127 1.85 23.94 -11.94
N GLN A 128 2.56 24.95 -12.43
CA GLN A 128 3.64 25.59 -11.67
C GLN A 128 3.11 26.26 -10.40
N ALA A 129 1.95 26.92 -10.47
CA ALA A 129 1.29 27.50 -9.31
C ALA A 129 0.90 26.43 -8.28
N ALA A 130 0.37 25.28 -8.73
CA ALA A 130 0.00 24.18 -7.86
C ALA A 130 1.23 23.59 -7.14
N LEU A 131 2.31 23.31 -7.88
CA LEU A 131 3.56 22.82 -7.31
C LEU A 131 4.17 23.82 -6.33
N ARG A 132 4.15 25.11 -6.66
CA ARG A 132 4.58 26.18 -5.75
C ARG A 132 3.76 26.17 -4.46
N ALA A 133 2.44 26.02 -4.53
CA ALA A 133 1.59 25.92 -3.35
C ALA A 133 2.00 24.74 -2.44
N GLY A 134 2.29 23.58 -3.03
CA GLY A 134 2.76 22.40 -2.31
C GLY A 134 4.08 22.65 -1.59
N TYR A 135 5.10 23.16 -2.30
CA TYR A 135 6.42 23.44 -1.74
C TYR A 135 6.45 24.59 -0.73
N GLU A 136 5.66 25.64 -0.94
CA GLU A 136 5.50 26.74 0.03
C GLU A 136 4.88 26.22 1.33
N LYS A 137 3.94 25.28 1.23
CA LYS A 137 3.22 24.77 2.39
C LYS A 137 4.00 23.71 3.16
N PHE A 138 4.56 22.73 2.47
CA PHE A 138 5.18 21.54 3.07
C PHE A 138 6.70 21.55 3.04
N GLY A 139 7.33 22.55 2.42
CA GLY A 139 8.78 22.62 2.25
C GLY A 139 9.25 21.87 0.99
N ARG A 140 10.55 21.95 0.71
CA ARG A 140 11.19 21.31 -0.46
C ARG A 140 11.79 19.94 -0.18
N ASP A 141 11.70 19.45 1.07
CA ASP A 141 12.20 18.13 1.48
C ASP A 141 11.21 16.99 1.17
N ILE A 142 10.29 17.24 0.24
CA ILE A 142 9.32 16.28 -0.29
C ILE A 142 9.48 16.14 -1.80
N ASP A 143 9.54 14.90 -2.27
CA ASP A 143 9.62 14.59 -3.69
C ASP A 143 8.20 14.43 -4.24
N LEU A 144 7.77 15.43 -5.00
CA LEU A 144 6.45 15.49 -5.62
C LEU A 144 6.53 15.19 -7.12
N TRP A 145 5.75 14.21 -7.56
CA TRP A 145 5.57 13.90 -8.97
C TRP A 145 4.18 14.29 -9.46
N LEU A 146 4.11 15.39 -10.20
CA LEU A 146 2.86 15.87 -10.80
C LEU A 146 2.40 14.91 -11.91
N VAL A 147 1.14 14.45 -11.82
CA VAL A 147 0.60 13.45 -12.74
C VAL A 147 0.39 14.01 -14.15
N SER A 148 -0.13 15.24 -14.25
CA SER A 148 -0.38 15.89 -15.54
C SER A 148 -0.42 17.40 -15.42
N LYS A 149 -0.31 18.08 -16.58
CA LYS A 149 -0.54 19.54 -16.71
C LYS A 149 -2.02 19.91 -16.79
N LEU A 150 -2.92 18.94 -16.69
CA LEU A 150 -4.36 19.17 -16.71
C LEU A 150 -4.91 19.09 -15.28
N PRO A 151 -5.81 20.00 -14.89
CA PRO A 151 -6.47 19.91 -13.61
C PRO A 151 -7.42 18.71 -13.60
N ILE A 152 -7.49 18.01 -12.45
CA ILE A 152 -8.43 16.89 -12.24
C ILE A 152 -9.85 17.37 -11.93
N GLY A 153 -10.00 18.63 -11.52
CA GLY A 153 -11.28 19.21 -11.16
C GLY A 153 -11.19 20.72 -10.98
N VAL A 154 -12.35 21.37 -11.04
CA VAL A 154 -12.50 22.81 -10.80
C VAL A 154 -13.59 23.01 -9.78
N ASN A 155 -13.25 23.72 -8.70
CA ASN A 155 -14.22 24.14 -7.70
C ASN A 155 -14.42 25.65 -7.80
N ARG A 156 -15.66 26.07 -8.04
CA ARG A 156 -16.06 27.48 -8.12
C ARG A 156 -16.72 27.87 -6.79
N VAL A 157 -16.03 28.68 -6.01
CA VAL A 157 -16.57 29.28 -4.79
C VAL A 157 -16.80 30.76 -5.05
N GLY A 158 -18.06 31.15 -5.20
CA GLY A 158 -18.44 32.50 -5.63
C GLY A 158 -17.92 32.80 -7.04
N ASN A 159 -17.09 33.83 -7.16
CA ASN A 159 -16.50 34.26 -8.44
C ASN A 159 -15.03 33.82 -8.63
N ILE A 160 -14.55 32.91 -7.77
CA ILE A 160 -13.17 32.42 -7.79
C ILE A 160 -13.15 30.95 -8.21
N ASP A 161 -12.55 30.71 -9.38
CA ASP A 161 -12.27 29.37 -9.88
C ASP A 161 -10.98 28.84 -9.27
N THR A 162 -11.06 27.69 -8.61
CA THR A 162 -9.95 26.94 -8.04
C THR A 162 -9.73 25.67 -8.83
N TYR A 163 -8.58 25.56 -9.48
CA TYR A 163 -8.19 24.40 -10.30
C TYR A 163 -7.34 23.45 -9.46
N THR A 164 -7.78 22.21 -9.32
CA THR A 164 -7.07 21.19 -8.53
C THR A 164 -6.22 20.31 -9.43
N PHE A 165 -4.94 20.14 -9.06
CA PHE A 165 -4.00 19.24 -9.71
C PHE A 165 -3.68 18.06 -8.80
N MET A 166 -3.28 16.94 -9.41
CA MET A 166 -2.89 15.74 -8.67
C MET A 166 -1.39 15.50 -8.75
N SER A 167 -0.78 15.21 -7.60
CA SER A 167 0.61 14.80 -7.48
C SER A 167 0.73 13.58 -6.58
N TYR A 168 1.70 12.73 -6.86
CA TYR A 168 2.12 11.69 -5.93
C TYR A 168 3.30 12.17 -5.08
N ILE A 169 3.34 11.74 -3.81
CA ILE A 169 4.55 11.83 -3.00
C ILE A 169 5.37 10.55 -3.22
N LEU A 170 6.62 10.71 -3.63
CA LEU A 170 7.53 9.60 -3.87
C LEU A 170 8.40 9.31 -2.64
N ASN A 171 8.87 10.37 -1.99
CA ASN A 171 9.74 10.30 -0.83
C ASN A 171 9.72 11.64 -0.06
N GLY A 172 10.30 11.64 1.13
CA GLY A 172 10.50 12.84 1.94
C GLY A 172 9.46 13.03 3.03
N LYS A 173 9.67 14.06 3.85
CA LYS A 173 8.79 14.42 4.96
C LYS A 173 8.49 15.92 4.90
N PRO A 174 7.25 16.33 5.19
CA PRO A 174 6.91 17.74 5.23
C PRO A 174 7.65 18.41 6.41
N ASN A 175 8.18 19.61 6.17
CA ASN A 175 8.83 20.42 7.20
C ASN A 175 7.81 21.12 8.11
N SER A 176 6.59 21.35 7.61
CA SER A 176 5.46 21.83 8.38
C SER A 176 4.64 20.67 8.93
N PRO A 177 3.93 20.86 10.05
CA PRO A 177 3.06 19.82 10.57
C PRO A 177 1.95 19.50 9.56
N ALA A 178 1.80 18.21 9.28
CA ALA A 178 0.87 17.72 8.28
C ALA A 178 0.24 16.39 8.72
N ASN A 179 -0.92 16.12 8.15
CA ASN A 179 -1.73 14.94 8.41
C ASN A 179 -1.86 14.11 7.13
N TYR A 180 -1.79 12.78 7.27
CA TYR A 180 -2.01 11.81 6.22
C TYR A 180 -3.36 11.13 6.43
N LEU A 181 -4.36 11.59 5.68
CA LEU A 181 -5.76 11.18 5.82
C LEU A 181 -6.18 10.23 4.70
N THR A 182 -6.95 9.21 5.06
CA THR A 182 -7.70 8.41 4.08
C THR A 182 -8.91 9.21 3.58
N LYS A 183 -9.47 8.78 2.45
CA LYS A 183 -10.71 9.36 1.90
C LYS A 183 -11.88 9.41 2.89
N GLU A 184 -11.97 8.43 3.78
CA GLU A 184 -13.05 8.33 4.77
C GLU A 184 -12.88 9.34 5.92
N GLU A 185 -11.65 9.81 6.17
CA GLU A 185 -11.33 10.75 7.25
C GLU A 185 -11.35 12.21 6.79
N THR A 186 -11.32 12.46 5.48
CA THR A 186 -11.40 13.80 4.91
C THR A 186 -12.83 14.33 4.97
N SER A 187 -13.03 15.48 5.61
CA SER A 187 -14.33 16.16 5.71
C SER A 187 -14.85 16.70 4.37
N GLU A 188 -13.92 17.08 3.49
CA GLU A 188 -14.21 17.50 2.13
C GLU A 188 -13.87 16.37 1.16
N ASN A 189 -14.78 16.08 0.22
CA ASN A 189 -14.53 15.08 -0.79
C ASN A 189 -13.61 15.65 -1.89
N TYR A 190 -12.31 15.64 -1.62
CA TYR A 190 -11.27 16.04 -2.58
C TYR A 190 -11.04 14.99 -3.69
N PHE A 191 -11.68 13.83 -3.57
CA PHE A 191 -11.55 12.73 -4.52
C PHE A 191 -12.67 12.81 -5.56
N VAL A 192 -12.30 12.74 -6.83
CA VAL A 192 -13.27 12.48 -7.89
C VAL A 192 -13.64 11.01 -7.80
N ASP A 193 -14.88 10.72 -7.39
CA ASP A 193 -15.43 9.37 -7.45
C ASP A 193 -15.65 8.98 -8.91
N LEU A 194 -14.60 8.44 -9.54
CA LEU A 194 -14.63 7.94 -10.92
C LEU A 194 -15.39 6.61 -11.04
N ILE A 195 -16.00 6.12 -9.96
CA ILE A 195 -16.89 4.96 -9.98
C ILE A 195 -18.21 5.38 -9.34
N PRO A 196 -19.31 5.48 -10.11
CA PRO A 196 -20.62 5.68 -9.50
C PRO A 196 -20.94 4.47 -8.62
N TYR A 197 -21.23 4.72 -7.34
CA TYR A 197 -21.94 3.76 -6.52
C TYR A 197 -23.30 3.49 -7.19
N LYS A 198 -23.55 2.24 -7.56
CA LYS A 198 -24.89 1.73 -7.82
C LYS A 198 -25.36 1.00 -6.57
#